data_AF-J9DYL1-F1
#
_entry.id   AF-J9DYL1-F1
#
_cell.length_a   1.000
_cell.length_b   1.000
_cell.length_c   1.000
_cell.angle_alpha   90.00
_cell.angle_beta   90.00
_cell.angle_gamma   90.00
#
_symmetry.space_group_name_H-M   'P 1'
#
loop_
_entity.id
_entity.type
_entity.pdbx_description
1 polymer ?
#
loop_
_entity_poly.entity_id
_entity_poly.type
_entity_poly.pdbx_seq_one_letter_code
_entity_poly.pdbx_strand_id
1 'polypeptide(L)'
;YSTKTLSNGLSTLRIEPVRLTDANATISCTADNGIGNPVIADAILTVLSSDKLPTGFPVIEAHPVLKSVEQGRTAHVSCRARGEPRPKVLWLRDLMPVDIRSNTRYSVSTLGNPGILSF
;
A
#
# COMPACT_ATOMS: atom_id res chain seq x y z
N TYR A 1 -1.00 -12.26 9.93
CA TYR A 1 -1.57 -11.79 8.66
C TYR A 1 -3.01 -11.35 8.89
N SER A 2 -3.51 -10.39 8.12
CA SER A 2 -4.91 -9.94 8.20
C SER A 2 -5.47 -9.73 6.80
N THR A 3 -6.66 -10.24 6.54
CA THR A 3 -7.35 -10.07 5.27
C THR A 3 -8.53 -9.12 5.42
N LYS A 4 -8.74 -8.24 4.45
CA LYS A 4 -9.94 -7.40 4.37
C LYS A 4 -10.50 -7.47 2.96
N THR A 5 -11.79 -7.73 2.85
CA THR A 5 -12.53 -7.82 1.59
C THR A 5 -13.67 -6.82 1.59
N LEU A 6 -13.83 -6.06 0.51
CA LEU A 6 -14.90 -5.10 0.32
C LEU A 6 -16.04 -5.72 -0.49
N SER A 7 -17.22 -5.11 -0.41
CA SER A 7 -18.41 -5.53 -1.18
C SER A 7 -18.24 -5.44 -2.70
N ASN A 8 -17.27 -4.67 -3.20
CA ASN A 8 -16.94 -4.59 -4.63
C ASN A 8 -16.03 -5.74 -5.11
N GLY A 9 -15.75 -6.73 -4.25
CA GLY A 9 -14.89 -7.88 -4.56
C GLY A 9 -13.39 -7.63 -4.38
N LEU A 10 -12.96 -6.41 -4.04
CA LEU A 10 -11.55 -6.12 -3.75
C LEU A 10 -11.15 -6.74 -2.41
N SER A 11 -10.05 -7.49 -2.41
CA SER A 11 -9.47 -8.09 -1.21
C SER A 11 -8.02 -7.66 -1.02
N THR A 12 -7.59 -7.54 0.24
CA THR A 12 -6.21 -7.19 0.61
C THR A 12 -5.71 -8.15 1.68
N LEU A 13 -4.47 -8.62 1.54
CA LEU A 13 -3.75 -9.39 2.55
C LEU A 13 -2.63 -8.50 3.12
N ARG A 14 -2.60 -8.31 4.43
CA ARG A 14 -1.54 -7.58 5.14
C ARG A 14 -0.71 -8.54 5.99
N ILE A 15 0.60 -8.45 5.84
CA ILE A 15 1.60 -9.19 6.62
C ILE A 15 2.38 -8.15 7.42
N GLU A 16 2.13 -8.09 8.73
CA GLU A 16 2.79 -7.15 9.64
C GLU A 16 2.84 -7.74 11.06
N PRO A 17 4.01 -7.72 11.74
CA PRO A 17 5.33 -7.43 11.18
C PRO A 17 5.76 -8.53 10.19
N VAL A 18 6.55 -8.17 9.18
CA VAL A 18 7.19 -9.15 8.29
C VAL A 18 8.37 -9.81 9.02
N ARG A 19 8.55 -11.12 8.84
CA ARG A 19 9.62 -11.91 9.44
C ARG A 19 10.42 -12.61 8.35
N LEU A 20 11.68 -12.95 8.63
CA LEU A 20 12.50 -13.74 7.70
C LEU A 20 11.93 -15.13 7.43
N THR A 21 11.13 -15.67 8.37
CA THR A 21 10.39 -16.93 8.19
C THR A 21 9.30 -16.85 7.13
N ASP A 22 8.88 -15.64 6.75
CA ASP A 22 7.86 -15.43 5.72
C ASP A 22 8.49 -15.39 4.30
N ALA A 23 9.82 -15.39 4.20
CA ALA A 23 10.54 -15.32 2.93
C ALA A 23 10.32 -16.58 2.08
N ASN A 24 10.28 -16.38 0.76
CA ASN A 24 10.04 -17.40 -0.26
C ASN A 24 8.66 -18.08 -0.15
N ALA A 25 7.75 -17.54 0.64
CA ALA A 25 6.37 -17.99 0.66
C ALA A 25 5.66 -17.59 -0.64
N THR A 26 4.96 -18.54 -1.26
CA THR A 26 4.02 -18.27 -2.36
C THR A 26 2.68 -17.86 -1.75
N ILE A 27 2.25 -16.65 -2.06
CA ILE A 27 0.96 -16.08 -1.68
C ILE A 27 0.03 -16.19 -2.88
N SER A 28 -1.06 -16.94 -2.72
CA SER A 28 -2.08 -17.13 -3.77
C SER A 28 -3.32 -16.29 -3.48
N CYS A 29 -3.80 -15.59 -4.50
CA CYS A 29 -5.09 -14.93 -4.52
C CYS A 29 -6.04 -15.75 -5.39
N THR A 30 -7.09 -16.30 -4.79
CA THR A 30 -8.09 -17.13 -5.48
C THR A 30 -9.40 -16.37 -5.61
N ALA A 31 -9.94 -16.32 -6.84
CA ALA A 31 -11.26 -15.78 -7.14
C ALA A 31 -12.17 -16.91 -7.65
N ASP A 32 -13.27 -17.13 -6.95
CA ASP A 32 -14.22 -18.20 -7.21
C ASP A 32 -15.65 -17.65 -7.24
N ASN A 33 -16.38 -17.94 -8.31
CA ASN A 33 -17.80 -17.59 -8.48
C ASN A 33 -18.74 -18.80 -8.32
N GLY A 34 -18.21 -19.97 -7.93
CA GLY A 34 -18.94 -21.22 -7.76
C GLY A 34 -19.24 -21.98 -9.05
N ILE A 35 -18.77 -21.50 -10.20
CA ILE A 35 -19.00 -22.13 -11.50
C ILE A 35 -17.66 -22.37 -12.21
N GLY A 36 -17.33 -23.65 -12.39
CA GLY A 36 -16.06 -24.06 -13.00
C GLY A 36 -14.90 -23.98 -12.02
N ASN A 37 -13.68 -23.92 -12.56
CA ASN A 37 -12.47 -23.84 -11.74
C ASN A 37 -12.18 -22.39 -11.34
N PRO A 38 -11.79 -22.13 -10.08
CA PRO A 38 -11.37 -20.81 -9.64
C PRO A 38 -10.18 -20.27 -10.43
N VAL A 39 -10.11 -18.95 -10.58
CA VAL A 39 -8.91 -18.28 -11.10
C VAL A 39 -7.96 -18.01 -9.95
N ILE A 40 -6.67 -18.33 -10.14
CA ILE A 40 -5.63 -18.19 -9.13
C ILE A 40 -4.51 -17.30 -9.67
N ALA A 41 -4.05 -16.36 -8.87
CA ALA A 41 -2.88 -15.53 -9.14
C ALA A 41 -1.89 -15.64 -7.98
N ASP A 42 -0.64 -15.99 -8.29
CA ASP A 42 0.40 -16.22 -7.30
C ASP A 42 1.43 -15.08 -7.26
N ALA A 43 1.97 -14.83 -6.07
CA ALA A 43 3.09 -13.91 -5.83
C ALA A 43 4.08 -14.52 -4.84
N ILE A 44 5.37 -14.29 -5.03
CA ILE A 44 6.41 -14.76 -4.09
C ILE A 44 6.82 -13.62 -3.17
N LEU A 45 6.76 -13.84 -1.86
CA LEU A 45 7.20 -12.87 -0.87
C LEU A 45 8.71 -12.97 -0.64
N THR A 46 9.46 -11.91 -0.96
CA THR A 46 10.88 -11.79 -0.62
C THR A 46 11.04 -10.87 0.60
N VAL A 47 11.77 -11.31 1.62
CA VAL A 47 12.05 -10.52 2.83
C VAL A 47 13.55 -10.34 2.96
N LEU A 48 13.99 -9.08 3.04
CA LEU A 48 15.39 -8.72 3.24
C LEU A 48 15.63 -8.36 4.71
N SER A 49 16.75 -8.82 5.27
CA SER A 49 17.22 -8.36 6.57
C SER A 49 17.85 -6.96 6.46
N SER A 50 17.88 -6.21 7.56
CA SER A 50 18.34 -4.81 7.57
C SER A 50 19.79 -4.64 7.11
N ASP A 51 20.64 -5.64 7.34
CA ASP A 51 22.05 -5.71 6.91
C ASP A 51 22.20 -6.03 5.41
N LYS A 52 21.15 -6.51 4.74
CA LYS A 52 21.15 -6.91 3.32
C LYS A 52 20.35 -5.96 2.43
N LEU A 53 20.02 -4.76 2.92
CA LEU A 53 19.33 -3.76 2.12
C LEU A 53 20.27 -3.20 1.03
N PRO A 54 19.86 -3.17 -0.25
CA PRO A 54 20.68 -2.62 -1.31
C PRO A 54 20.84 -1.10 -1.17
N THR A 55 21.92 -0.56 -1.74
CA THR A 55 22.10 0.89 -1.87
C THR A 55 20.92 1.51 -2.61
N GLY A 56 20.36 2.59 -2.08
CA GLY A 56 19.18 3.26 -2.67
C GLY A 56 17.83 2.66 -2.25
N PHE A 57 17.80 1.65 -1.37
CA PHE A 57 16.54 1.10 -0.85
C PHE A 57 15.67 2.20 -0.22
N PRO A 58 14.34 2.21 -0.47
CA PRO A 58 13.47 3.27 0.00
C PRO A 58 13.46 3.43 1.53
N VAL A 59 13.57 4.67 2.01
CA VAL A 59 13.47 5.02 3.43
C VAL A 59 12.47 6.15 3.62
N ILE A 60 11.53 5.98 4.54
CA ILE A 60 10.61 7.03 4.95
C ILE A 60 11.36 7.99 5.88
N GLU A 61 11.41 9.25 5.50
CA GLU A 61 12.05 10.32 6.28
C GLU A 61 11.04 11.12 7.09
N ALA A 62 9.85 11.33 6.52
CA ALA A 62 8.75 12.00 7.19
C ALA A 62 7.50 11.16 7.02
N HIS A 63 7.05 10.60 8.14
CA HIS A 63 5.82 9.83 8.20
C HIS A 63 4.60 10.76 8.13
N PRO A 64 3.46 10.29 7.57
CA PRO A 64 2.18 10.96 7.75
C PRO A 64 1.89 11.21 9.23
N VAL A 65 1.40 12.40 9.55
CA VAL A 65 1.02 12.79 10.91
C VAL A 65 -0.49 12.92 11.03
N LEU A 66 -1.01 12.71 12.24
CA LEU A 66 -2.41 12.94 12.53
C LEU A 66 -2.75 14.41 12.28
N LYS A 67 -3.84 14.64 11.53
CA LYS A 67 -4.36 15.98 11.24
C LYS A 67 -5.84 16.03 11.56
N SER A 68 -6.23 17.11 12.25
CA SER A 68 -7.62 17.51 12.42
C SER A 68 -7.91 18.66 11.46
N VAL A 69 -9.02 18.58 10.74
CA VAL A 69 -9.44 19.57 9.74
C VAL A 69 -10.94 19.77 9.87
N GLU A 70 -11.38 21.02 9.78
CA GLU A 70 -12.80 21.36 9.83
C GLU A 70 -13.57 20.75 8.65
N GLN A 71 -14.84 20.41 8.89
CA GLN A 71 -15.70 19.88 7.84
C GLN A 71 -15.82 20.86 6.67
N GLY A 72 -15.67 20.34 5.44
CA GLY A 72 -15.74 21.13 4.21
C GLY A 72 -14.43 21.81 3.80
N ARG A 73 -13.37 21.71 4.62
CA ARG A 73 -12.01 22.12 4.25
C ARG A 73 -11.22 20.94 3.70
N THR A 74 -10.26 21.23 2.82
CA THR A 74 -9.36 20.21 2.27
C THR A 74 -8.28 19.84 3.28
N ALA A 75 -8.12 18.54 3.52
CA ALA A 75 -7.03 18.00 4.31
C ALA A 75 -5.84 17.65 3.41
N HIS A 76 -4.62 17.96 3.85
CA HIS A 76 -3.39 17.57 3.16
C HIS A 76 -2.55 16.65 4.04
N VAL A 77 -2.29 15.43 3.59
CA VAL A 77 -1.43 14.48 4.28
C VAL A 77 -0.19 14.25 3.43
N SER A 78 1.00 14.39 4.02
CA SER A 78 2.27 14.33 3.32
C SER A 78 3.12 13.16 3.80
N CYS A 79 3.82 12.51 2.88
CA CYS A 79 4.87 11.54 3.16
C CYS A 79 6.13 11.94 2.38
N ARG A 80 7.28 11.89 3.04
CA ARG A 80 8.59 12.04 2.37
C ARG A 80 9.35 10.73 2.47
N ALA A 81 9.71 10.20 1.31
CA ALA A 81 10.57 9.04 1.19
C ALA A 81 11.76 9.38 0.29
N ARG A 82 12.94 8.88 0.64
CA ARG A 82 14.12 8.89 -0.21
C ARG A 82 14.36 7.48 -0.77
N GLY A 83 15.13 7.38 -1.85
CA GLY A 83 15.51 6.14 -2.51
C GLY A 83 16.00 6.43 -3.92
N GLU A 84 16.77 5.51 -4.49
CA GLU A 84 17.30 5.62 -5.84
C GLU A 84 17.04 4.29 -6.59
N PRO A 85 16.21 4.28 -7.65
CA PRO A 85 15.47 5.41 -8.21
C PRO A 85 14.39 5.95 -7.28
N ARG A 86 13.96 7.19 -7.53
CA ARG A 86 12.96 7.88 -6.71
C ARG A 86 11.71 7.02 -6.45
N PRO A 87 11.35 6.74 -5.18
CA PRO A 87 10.25 5.83 -4.88
C PRO A 87 8.89 6.45 -5.23
N LYS A 88 7.96 5.59 -5.63
CA LYS A 88 6.54 5.95 -5.80
C LYS A 88 5.82 5.82 -4.46
N VAL A 89 4.97 6.78 -4.14
CA VAL A 89 4.16 6.75 -2.91
C VAL A 89 2.74 6.29 -3.26
N LEU A 90 2.26 5.28 -2.55
CA LEU A 90 0.88 4.81 -2.59
C LEU A 90 0.22 5.05 -1.23
N TRP A 91 -1.03 5.47 -1.25
CA TRP A 91 -1.81 5.75 -0.05
C TRP A 91 -2.83 4.65 0.22
N LEU A 92 -2.90 4.22 1.47
CA LEU A 92 -3.91 3.29 1.97
C LEU A 92 -4.81 4.01 2.95
N ARG A 93 -6.13 3.77 2.86
CA ARG A 93 -7.12 4.15 3.87
C ARG A 93 -7.80 2.88 4.37
N ASP A 94 -7.80 2.68 5.68
CA ASP A 94 -8.40 1.49 6.31
C ASP A 94 -7.91 0.18 5.67
N LEU A 95 -6.60 0.10 5.41
CA LEU A 95 -5.91 -1.01 4.73
C LEU A 95 -6.23 -1.21 3.24
N MET A 96 -7.01 -0.32 2.63
CA MET A 96 -7.39 -0.38 1.22
C MET A 96 -6.68 0.69 0.40
N PRO A 97 -6.21 0.40 -0.83
CA PRO A 97 -5.70 1.42 -1.73
C PRO A 97 -6.73 2.54 -1.94
N VAL A 98 -6.30 3.79 -1.80
CA VAL A 98 -7.16 4.93 -2.14
C VAL A 98 -7.36 4.95 -3.65
N ASP A 99 -8.61 4.74 -4.09
CA ASP A 99 -8.97 4.83 -5.49
C ASP A 99 -9.18 6.30 -5.89
N ILE A 100 -8.14 6.88 -6.48
CA ILE A 100 -8.13 8.24 -7.01
C ILE A 100 -8.85 8.37 -8.36
N ARG A 101 -9.10 7.26 -9.06
CA ARG A 101 -9.70 7.29 -10.40
C ARG A 101 -11.23 7.32 -10.31
N SER A 102 -11.81 6.60 -9.36
CA SER A 102 -13.25 6.57 -9.17
C SER A 102 -13.79 7.66 -8.25
N ASN A 103 -12.93 8.32 -7.46
CA ASN A 103 -13.37 9.29 -6.46
C ASN A 103 -12.62 10.62 -6.57
N THR A 104 -13.30 11.61 -7.17
CA THR A 104 -12.79 12.97 -7.38
C THR A 104 -12.50 13.75 -6.11
N ARG A 105 -12.93 13.26 -4.94
CA ARG A 105 -12.57 13.87 -3.65
C ARG A 105 -11.09 13.67 -3.32
N TYR A 106 -10.45 12.62 -3.82
CA TYR A 106 -9.04 12.36 -3.56
C TYR A 106 -8.17 12.90 -4.70
N SER A 107 -7.07 13.56 -4.34
CA SER A 107 -5.99 13.89 -5.27
C SER A 107 -4.65 13.45 -4.69
N VAL A 108 -3.82 12.81 -5.50
CA VAL A 108 -2.52 12.28 -5.07
C VAL A 108 -1.39 12.77 -5.96
N SER A 109 -0.36 13.32 -5.35
CA SER A 109 0.97 13.49 -5.96
C SER A 109 1.81 12.24 -5.66
N THR A 110 2.06 11.41 -6.67
CA THR A 110 2.74 10.11 -6.55
C THR A 110 4.26 10.17 -6.70
N LEU A 111 4.79 11.29 -7.22
CA LEU A 111 6.22 11.54 -7.39
C LEU A 111 6.78 12.13 -6.08
N GLY A 112 7.36 11.27 -5.25
CA GLY A 112 7.68 11.57 -3.86
C GLY A 112 8.78 12.60 -3.71
N ASN A 113 8.44 13.88 -3.50
CA ASN A 113 9.11 14.79 -2.56
C ASN A 113 8.38 16.17 -2.54
N PRO A 114 7.35 16.35 -1.71
CA PRO A 114 6.63 15.32 -0.96
C PRO A 114 5.59 14.60 -1.83
N GLY A 115 5.32 13.33 -1.50
CA GLY A 115 4.08 12.68 -1.93
C GLY A 115 2.94 13.24 -1.08
N ILE A 116 1.87 13.72 -1.70
CA ILE A 116 0.75 14.36 -1.00
C ILE A 116 -0.53 13.62 -1.35
N LEU A 117 -1.36 13.36 -0.34
CA LEU A 117 -2.77 13.00 -0.48
C LEU A 117 -3.62 14.19 -0.01
N SER A 118 -4.53 14.64 -0.86
CA SER A 118 -5.51 15.68 -0.56
C SER A 118 -6.93 15.11 -0.63
N PHE A 119 -7.80 15.47 0.32
CA PHE A 119 -9.20 15.04 0.37
C PHE A 119 -10.13 15.97 1.13
#